data_AF-A0A5B1LTS3-F1
#
_entry.id   AF-A0A5B1LTS3-F1
#
_cell.length_a   1.000
_cell.length_b   1.000
_cell.length_c   1.000
_cell.angle_alpha   90.00
_cell.angle_beta   90.00
_cell.angle_gamma   90.00
#
_symmetry.space_group_name_H-M   'P 1'
#
loop_
_entity.id
_entity.type
_entity.pdbx_description
1 polymer ?
#
loop_
_entity_poly.entity_id
_entity_poly.type
_entity_poly.pdbx_seq_one_letter_code
_entity_poly.pdbx_strand_id
1 'polypeptide(L)'
;MGRFVITIPPVSIARELWRFGEPELAIRAVDLTPVEAADIGERAGALHESGDATRLWPGGPSGVMPAVLLAAIEHLEGRPRPCGRTRRLPEKNLPASLQVSEAERWSASESVAREMDRRLHGSP
;
A
#
# COMPACT_ATOMS: atom_id res chain seq x y z
N MET A 1 -19.10 -13.60 7.88
CA MET A 1 -18.47 -12.30 8.15
C MET A 1 -17.58 -12.01 6.95
N GLY A 2 -17.82 -10.91 6.23
CA GLY A 2 -17.06 -10.60 5.00
C GLY A 2 -15.63 -10.18 5.33
N ARG A 3 -14.68 -10.52 4.46
CA ARG A 3 -13.27 -10.13 4.59
C ARG A 3 -13.08 -8.70 4.04
N PHE A 4 -12.63 -7.75 4.85
CA PHE A 4 -12.23 -6.44 4.34
C PHE A 4 -10.85 -6.53 3.68
N VAL A 5 -10.77 -6.07 2.44
CA VAL A 5 -9.51 -6.00 1.67
C VAL A 5 -9.35 -4.60 1.11
N ILE A 6 -8.10 -4.14 0.99
CA ILE A 6 -7.78 -2.85 0.40
C ILE A 6 -7.14 -3.07 -0.97
N THR A 7 -7.81 -2.66 -2.04
CA THR A 7 -7.21 -2.68 -3.38
C THR A 7 -6.35 -1.44 -3.57
N ILE A 8 -5.05 -1.62 -3.76
CA ILE A 8 -4.11 -0.53 -4.01
C ILE A 8 -3.02 -1.00 -4.99
N PRO A 9 -2.74 -0.26 -6.07
CA PRO A 9 -1.71 -0.66 -7.02
C PRO A 9 -0.29 -0.38 -6.49
N PRO A 10 0.73 -1.12 -6.98
CA PRO A 10 2.15 -0.91 -6.65
C PRO A 10 2.59 0.55 -6.66
N VAL A 11 2.24 1.28 -7.72
CA VAL A 11 2.63 2.69 -7.87
C VAL A 11 2.03 3.61 -6.80
N SER A 12 0.83 3.30 -6.29
CA SER A 12 0.22 4.06 -5.19
C SER A 12 0.89 3.73 -3.85
N ILE A 13 1.27 2.47 -3.63
CA ILE A 13 2.07 2.06 -2.46
C ILE A 13 3.42 2.81 -2.47
N ALA A 14 4.13 2.78 -3.61
CA ALA A 14 5.42 3.46 -3.78
C ALA A 14 5.33 4.96 -3.49
N ARG A 15 4.30 5.64 -4.01
CA ARG A 15 4.08 7.08 -3.78
C ARG A 15 3.88 7.39 -2.30
N GLU A 16 3.08 6.60 -1.58
CA GLU A 16 2.83 6.84 -0.16
C GLU A 16 4.08 6.53 0.69
N LEU A 17 4.80 5.44 0.40
CA LEU A 17 6.09 5.15 1.05
C LEU A 17 7.07 6.32 0.89
N TRP A 18 7.20 6.86 -0.33
CA TRP A 18 8.04 8.03 -0.56
C TRP A 18 7.56 9.24 0.25
N ARG A 19 6.24 9.53 0.23
CA ARG A 19 5.65 10.66 0.98
C ARG A 19 5.92 10.56 2.47
N PHE A 20 5.99 9.36 3.03
CA PHE A 20 6.29 9.15 4.44
C PHE A 20 7.77 8.82 4.74
N GLY A 21 8.66 9.14 3.80
CA GLY A 21 10.11 9.16 4.04
C GLY A 21 10.81 7.84 3.82
N GLU A 22 10.24 6.94 3.02
CA GLU A 22 10.81 5.63 2.69
C GLU A 22 11.23 5.57 1.20
N PRO A 23 12.24 6.34 0.75
CA PRO A 23 12.59 6.41 -0.67
C PRO A 23 13.10 5.08 -1.24
N GLU A 24 13.86 4.30 -0.46
CA GLU A 24 14.38 2.99 -0.90
C GLU A 24 13.25 1.95 -1.03
N LEU A 25 12.33 1.92 -0.06
CA LEU A 25 11.16 1.05 -0.15
C LEU A 25 10.22 1.49 -1.26
N ALA A 26 10.09 2.79 -1.51
CA ALA A 26 9.30 3.31 -2.62
C ALA A 26 9.81 2.80 -3.97
N ILE A 27 11.14 2.78 -4.19
CA ILE A 27 11.74 2.23 -5.41
C ILE A 27 11.36 0.75 -5.56
N ARG A 28 11.55 -0.04 -4.51
CA ARG A 28 11.21 -1.48 -4.52
C ARG A 28 9.72 -1.73 -4.73
N ALA A 29 8.87 -0.87 -4.17
CA ALA A 29 7.42 -0.99 -4.26
C ALA A 29 6.87 -0.77 -5.68
N VAL A 30 7.62 -0.08 -6.56
CA VAL A 30 7.22 0.06 -7.98
C VAL A 30 7.22 -1.29 -8.69
N ASP A 31 8.14 -2.18 -8.30
CA ASP A 31 8.35 -3.47 -8.96
C ASP A 31 7.46 -4.61 -8.39
N LEU A 32 6.58 -4.30 -7.44
CA LEU A 32 5.64 -5.27 -6.89
C LEU A 32 4.71 -5.78 -7.99
N THR A 33 4.53 -7.09 -8.02
CA THR A 33 3.54 -7.75 -8.87
C THR A 33 2.11 -7.47 -8.38
N PRO A 34 1.09 -7.65 -9.22
CA PRO A 34 -0.30 -7.56 -8.77
C PRO A 34 -0.66 -8.53 -7.64
N VAL A 35 -0.02 -9.70 -7.60
CA VAL A 35 -0.18 -10.71 -6.55
C VAL A 35 0.36 -10.21 -5.22
N GLU A 36 1.57 -9.64 -5.21
CA GLU A 36 2.16 -9.09 -3.99
C GLU A 36 1.39 -7.85 -3.49
N ALA A 37 0.93 -7.00 -4.41
CA ALA A 37 0.07 -5.88 -4.05
C ALA A 37 -1.27 -6.35 -3.45
N ALA A 38 -1.83 -7.46 -3.95
CA ALA A 38 -3.01 -8.08 -3.37
C ALA A 38 -2.72 -8.65 -1.96
N ASP A 39 -1.58 -9.30 -1.75
CA ASP A 39 -1.17 -9.78 -0.42
C ASP A 39 -1.04 -8.62 0.59
N ILE A 40 -0.42 -7.51 0.16
CA ILE A 40 -0.33 -6.28 0.96
C ILE A 40 -1.73 -5.74 1.27
N GLY A 41 -2.63 -5.71 0.28
CA GLY A 41 -3.99 -5.22 0.43
C GLY A 41 -4.83 -6.04 1.41
N GLU A 42 -4.68 -7.36 1.38
CA GLU A 42 -5.29 -8.28 2.35
C GLU A 42 -4.75 -8.07 3.76
N ARG A 43 -3.43 -7.96 3.88
CA ARG A 43 -2.76 -7.72 5.16
C ARG A 43 -3.14 -6.37 5.76
N ALA A 44 -3.21 -5.34 4.93
CA ALA A 44 -3.66 -4.01 5.31
C ALA A 44 -5.12 -4.03 5.79
N GLY A 45 -5.98 -4.81 5.15
CA GLY A 45 -7.36 -5.02 5.61
C GLY A 45 -7.41 -5.56 7.04
N ALA A 46 -6.66 -6.63 7.32
CA ALA A 46 -6.59 -7.23 8.66
C ALA A 46 -6.01 -6.27 9.72
N LEU A 47 -4.97 -5.50 9.38
CA LEU A 47 -4.39 -4.48 10.28
C LEU A 47 -5.36 -3.33 10.56
N HIS A 48 -6.22 -2.98 9.59
CA HIS A 48 -7.23 -1.95 9.77
C HIS A 48 -8.39 -2.43 10.66
N GLU A 49 -8.94 -3.61 10.39
CA GLU A 49 -10.07 -4.17 11.17
C GLU A 49 -9.71 -4.45 12.63
N SER A 50 -8.49 -4.93 12.89
CA SER A 50 -8.00 -5.20 14.25
C SER A 50 -7.67 -3.92 15.05
N GLY A 51 -7.47 -2.78 14.37
CA GLY A 51 -6.95 -1.56 14.97
C GLY A 51 -5.44 -1.58 15.24
N ASP A 52 -4.74 -2.65 14.87
CA ASP A 52 -3.31 -2.85 15.09
C ASP A 52 -2.47 -1.77 14.43
N ALA A 53 -2.92 -1.31 13.25
CA ALA A 53 -2.27 -0.23 12.52
C ALA A 53 -2.11 1.04 13.37
N THR A 54 -3.16 1.46 14.09
CA THR A 54 -3.13 2.64 14.97
C THR A 54 -2.26 2.40 16.20
N ARG A 55 -2.24 1.17 16.73
CA ARG A 55 -1.43 0.79 17.89
C ARG A 55 0.06 0.77 17.55
N LEU A 56 0.43 0.23 16.39
CA LEU A 56 1.81 0.12 15.91
C LEU A 56 2.37 1.46 15.45
N TRP A 57 1.52 2.36 14.96
CA TRP A 57 1.94 3.68 14.52
C TRP A 57 1.08 4.81 15.13
N PRO A 58 1.27 5.09 16.43
CA PRO A 58 0.58 6.21 17.09
C PRO A 58 0.96 7.54 16.43
N GLY A 59 -0.04 8.35 16.07
CA GLY A 59 0.17 9.63 15.39
C GLY A 59 0.56 9.52 13.91
N GLY A 60 0.41 8.34 13.31
CA GLY A 60 0.50 8.14 11.86
C GLY A 60 -0.66 8.82 11.09
N PRO A 61 -0.74 8.60 9.76
CA PRO A 61 -1.82 9.14 8.95
C PRO A 61 -3.21 8.62 9.37
N SER A 62 -4.28 9.29 8.96
CA SER A 62 -5.65 8.85 9.26
C SER A 62 -6.18 7.81 8.25
N GLY A 63 -7.29 7.15 8.62
CA GLY A 63 -7.98 6.19 7.76
C GLY A 63 -7.23 4.87 7.61
N VAL A 64 -7.27 4.28 6.42
CA VAL A 64 -6.64 2.98 6.12
C VAL A 64 -5.13 3.07 5.86
N MET A 65 -4.58 4.29 5.72
CA MET A 65 -3.22 4.50 5.23
C MET A 65 -2.12 3.93 6.14
N PRO A 66 -2.20 4.02 7.49
CA PRO A 66 -1.21 3.36 8.35
C PRO A 66 -1.18 1.84 8.11
N ALA A 67 -2.34 1.22 7.89
CA ALA A 67 -2.43 -0.21 7.66
C ALA A 67 -1.78 -0.63 6.34
N VAL A 68 -2.01 0.15 5.27
CA VAL A 68 -1.36 -0.06 3.95
C VAL A 68 0.16 0.05 4.07
N LEU A 69 0.66 1.10 4.70
CA LEU A 69 2.10 1.33 4.81
C LEU A 69 2.79 0.30 5.71
N LEU A 70 2.17 -0.07 6.83
CA LEU A 70 2.67 -1.13 7.71
C LEU A 70 2.72 -2.48 7.00
N ALA A 71 1.67 -2.83 6.25
CA ALA A 71 1.63 -4.06 5.46
C ALA A 71 2.68 -4.05 4.34
N ALA A 72 2.86 -2.93 3.64
CA ALA A 72 3.87 -2.80 2.59
C ALA A 72 5.29 -2.92 3.16
N ILE A 73 5.56 -2.28 4.30
CA ILE A 73 6.86 -2.40 4.98
C ILE A 73 7.08 -3.84 5.48
N GLU A 74 6.07 -4.46 6.08
CA GLU A 74 6.14 -5.86 6.52
C GLU A 74 6.46 -6.79 5.35
N HIS A 75 5.83 -6.59 4.21
CA HIS A 75 6.11 -7.36 2.99
C HIS A 75 7.54 -7.12 2.47
N LEU A 76 7.99 -5.87 2.41
CA LEU A 76 9.30 -5.51 1.82
C LEU A 76 10.49 -5.76 2.76
N GLU A 77 10.30 -5.71 4.07
CA GLU A 77 11.37 -5.84 5.07
C GLU A 77 11.24 -7.08 5.96
N GLY A 78 10.15 -7.83 5.86
CA GLY A 78 9.85 -9.00 6.68
C GLY A 78 9.37 -8.68 8.10
N ARG A 79 9.20 -7.39 8.45
CA ARG A 79 8.69 -6.97 9.77
C ARG A 79 7.89 -5.67 9.69
N PRO A 80 6.79 -5.52 10.44
CA PRO A 80 6.04 -4.27 10.47
C PRO A 80 6.78 -3.21 11.29
N ARG A 81 6.87 -1.99 10.76
CA ARG A 81 7.30 -0.79 11.49
C ARG A 81 6.66 0.48 10.90
N PRO A 82 6.49 1.55 11.70
CA PRO A 82 6.15 2.86 11.17
C PRO A 82 7.11 3.34 10.07
N CYS A 83 6.61 4.17 9.15
CA CYS A 83 7.51 4.92 8.28
C CYS A 83 8.32 5.94 9.07
N GLY A 84 9.45 6.39 8.50
CA GLY A 84 10.35 7.37 9.10
C GLY A 84 9.73 8.75 9.33
N ARG A 85 8.57 9.06 8.74
CA ARG A 85 7.86 10.34 8.92
C ARG A 85 6.39 10.12 9.19
N THR A 86 5.82 10.92 10.09
CA THR A 86 4.36 11.02 10.29
C THR A 86 3.68 12.03 9.36
N ARG A 87 4.44 13.00 8.83
CA ARG A 87 3.93 14.03 7.91
C ARG A 87 4.41 13.79 6.49
N ARG A 88 3.46 13.84 5.56
CA ARG A 88 3.68 13.71 4.12
C ARG A 88 4.68 14.76 3.61
N LEU A 89 5.59 14.32 2.76
CA LEU A 89 6.37 15.21 1.91
C LEU A 89 5.46 15.86 0.84
N PRO A 90 5.78 17.08 0.38
CA PRO A 90 5.00 17.75 -0.65
C PRO A 90 4.97 16.97 -1.96
N GLU A 91 3.80 16.85 -2.58
CA GLU A 91 3.63 16.13 -3.85
C GLU A 91 4.44 16.73 -4.99
N LYS A 92 4.65 18.05 -5.00
CA LYS A 92 5.52 18.73 -5.98
C LYS A 92 6.97 18.25 -6.00
N ASN A 93 7.43 17.59 -4.93
CA ASN A 93 8.78 17.04 -4.81
C ASN A 93 8.84 15.55 -5.15
N LEU A 94 7.71 14.94 -5.54
CA LEU A 94 7.67 13.52 -5.90
C LEU A 94 8.60 13.27 -7.10
N PRO A 95 9.46 12.22 -7.06
CA PRO A 95 10.36 11.88 -8.17
C PRO A 95 9.58 11.64 -9.46
N ALA A 96 10.16 12.03 -10.60
CA ALA A 96 9.53 11.86 -11.91
C ALA A 96 9.12 10.41 -12.20
N SER A 97 9.90 9.43 -11.73
CA SER A 97 9.57 8.00 -11.84
C SER A 97 8.30 7.58 -11.10
N LEU A 98 7.82 8.38 -10.15
CA LEU A 98 6.58 8.14 -9.40
C LEU A 98 5.45 9.09 -9.83
N GLN A 99 5.71 10.00 -10.77
CA GLN A 99 4.72 10.89 -11.36
C GLN A 99 3.99 10.20 -12.51
N VAL A 100 3.10 9.29 -12.16
CA VAL A 100 2.21 8.61 -13.12
C VAL A 100 0.89 9.36 -13.29
N SER A 101 0.37 9.34 -14.51
CA SER A 101 -0.95 9.84 -14.86
C SER A 101 -2.06 9.07 -14.14
N GLU A 102 -3.26 9.64 -14.12
CA GLU A 102 -4.43 8.96 -13.56
C GLU A 102 -4.80 7.70 -14.35
N ALA A 103 -4.68 7.73 -15.68
CA ALA A 103 -4.94 6.58 -16.54
C ALA A 103 -3.98 5.40 -16.24
N GLU A 104 -2.69 5.68 -16.03
CA GLU A 104 -1.70 4.67 -15.65
C GLU A 104 -2.01 4.07 -14.27
N ARG A 105 -2.41 4.91 -13.29
CA ARG A 105 -2.83 4.41 -11.97
C ARG A 105 -4.08 3.55 -12.04
N TRP A 106 -5.05 3.94 -12.86
CA TRP A 106 -6.26 3.18 -13.06
C TRP A 106 -5.95 1.81 -13.68
N SER A 107 -5.17 1.78 -14.75
CA SER A 107 -4.71 0.54 -15.40
C SER A 107 -3.96 -0.40 -14.44
N ALA A 108 -3.06 0.15 -13.61
CA ALA A 108 -2.37 -0.63 -12.58
C ALA A 108 -3.33 -1.18 -11.51
N SER A 109 -4.38 -0.42 -11.16
CA SER A 109 -5.39 -0.84 -10.18
C SER A 109 -6.25 -1.98 -10.72
N GLU A 110 -6.58 -2.01 -12.00
CA GLU A 110 -7.38 -3.09 -12.60
C GLU A 110 -6.72 -4.45 -12.45
N SER A 111 -5.40 -4.54 -12.61
CA SER A 111 -4.68 -5.82 -12.47
C SER A 111 -4.75 -6.36 -11.04
N VAL A 112 -4.64 -5.48 -10.04
CA VAL A 112 -4.79 -5.86 -8.62
C VAL A 112 -6.24 -6.20 -8.29
N ALA A 113 -7.20 -5.44 -8.84
CA ALA A 113 -8.61 -5.69 -8.63
C ALA A 113 -9.05 -7.06 -9.16
N ARG A 114 -8.59 -7.44 -10.37
CA ARG A 114 -8.84 -8.78 -10.93
C ARG A 114 -8.24 -9.88 -10.06
N GLU A 115 -7.03 -9.67 -9.53
CA GLU A 115 -6.41 -10.63 -8.62
C GLU A 115 -7.20 -10.79 -7.32
N MET A 116 -7.64 -9.69 -6.72
CA MET A 116 -8.49 -9.72 -5.52
C MET A 116 -9.85 -10.39 -5.79
N ASP A 117 -10.48 -10.09 -6.92
CA ASP A 117 -11.75 -10.69 -7.34
C ASP A 117 -11.63 -12.21 -7.48
N ARG A 118 -10.56 -12.67 -8.15
CA ARG A 118 -10.22 -14.10 -8.28
C ARG A 118 -10.11 -14.79 -6.92
N ARG A 119 -9.47 -14.15 -5.94
CA ARG A 119 -9.29 -14.71 -4.58
C ARG A 119 -10.57 -14.74 -3.76
N LEU A 120 -11.41 -13.71 -3.89
CA LEU A 120 -12.64 -13.58 -3.11
C LEU A 120 -13.78 -14.45 -3.67
N HIS A 121 -13.83 -14.61 -4.99
CA HIS A 121 -14.95 -15.24 -5.69
C HIS A 121 -14.59 -16.57 -6.37
N GLY A 122 -13.31 -16.95 -6.39
CA GLY A 122 -12.86 -18.26 -6.87
C GLY A 122 -13.07 -18.50 -8.37
N SER A 123 -13.33 -17.46 -9.16
CA SER A 123 -13.51 -17.62 -10.60
C SER A 123 -12.15 -17.73 -11.32
N PRO A 124 -11.99 -18.70 -12.24
CA PRO A 124 -10.75 -18.95 -12.97
C PRO A 124 -10.35 -17.82 -13.93
#